data_AF-A0A974P278-F1
#
_entry.id   AF-A0A974P278-F1
#
_cell.length_a   1.000
_cell.length_b   1.000
_cell.length_c   1.000
_cell.angle_alpha   90.00
_cell.angle_beta   90.00
_cell.angle_gamma   90.00
#
_symmetry.space_group_name_H-M   'P 1'
#
loop_
_entity.id
_entity.type
_entity.pdbx_description
1 polymer ?
#
loop_
_entity_poly.entity_id
_entity_poly.type
_entity_poly.pdbx_seq_one_letter_code
_entity_poly.pdbx_strand_id
1 'polypeptide(L)'
;MVDVFEEVEEQLRTDRYKALALKALPWVGSVLAAALVIALAIWGYETYQTKTTAKASEQYSQAIDAFSAGRTDEADRLFGEVAKSGSKAYSSLALQHQGGIKLAAGKTPRR
;
A
#
# COMPACT_ATOMS: atom_id res chain seq x y z
N MET A 1 63.57 17.64 -18.36
CA MET A 1 63.06 18.47 -17.25
C MET A 1 61.66 18.99 -17.60
N VAL A 2 60.70 18.07 -17.81
CA VAL A 2 59.28 18.37 -18.09
C VAL A 2 58.37 17.46 -17.23
N ASP A 3 58.83 16.26 -16.87
CA ASP A 3 58.09 15.31 -16.00
C ASP A 3 57.62 15.87 -14.65
N VAL A 4 58.37 16.77 -14.03
CA VAL A 4 58.03 17.27 -12.67
C VAL A 4 56.84 18.24 -12.70
N PHE A 5 56.56 18.88 -13.83
CA PHE A 5 55.43 19.81 -13.95
C PHE A 5 54.11 19.10 -14.26
N GLU A 6 54.16 17.99 -14.99
CA GLU A 6 52.99 17.19 -15.33
C GLU A 6 52.43 16.48 -14.08
N GLU A 7 53.31 15.93 -13.22
CA GLU A 7 52.90 15.22 -12.01
C GLU A 7 52.31 16.14 -10.92
N VAL A 8 52.79 17.39 -10.81
CA VAL A 8 52.24 18.37 -9.84
C VAL A 8 50.87 18.89 -10.29
N GLU A 9 50.64 19.05 -11.59
CA GLU A 9 49.35 19.49 -12.12
C GLU A 9 48.29 18.37 -12.03
N GLU A 10 48.71 17.10 -12.19
CA GLU A 10 47.83 15.93 -12.05
C GLU A 10 47.41 15.65 -10.59
N GLN A 11 48.31 15.86 -9.62
CA GLN A 11 47.97 15.82 -8.19
C GLN A 11 47.01 16.95 -7.78
N LEU A 12 47.21 18.17 -8.29
CA LEU A 12 46.34 19.31 -7.99
C LEU A 12 44.91 19.14 -8.53
N ARG A 13 44.76 18.48 -9.68
CA ARG A 13 43.45 18.17 -10.28
C ARG A 13 42.73 17.07 -9.51
N THR A 14 43.46 16.04 -9.10
CA THR A 14 42.93 14.89 -8.34
C THR A 14 42.40 15.29 -6.97
N ASP A 15 43.11 16.17 -6.26
CA ASP A 15 42.65 16.64 -4.94
C ASP A 15 41.38 17.50 -5.01
N ARG A 16 41.20 18.27 -6.09
CA ARG A 16 39.93 18.99 -6.33
C ARG A 16 38.78 18.04 -6.62
N TYR A 17 38.98 16.99 -7.42
CA TYR A 17 37.95 15.99 -7.68
C TYR A 17 37.61 15.17 -6.43
N LYS A 18 38.61 14.80 -5.62
CA LYS A 18 38.41 14.13 -4.32
C LYS A 18 37.66 15.03 -3.33
N ALA A 19 38.02 16.30 -3.21
CA ALA A 19 37.34 17.25 -2.33
C ALA A 19 35.88 17.48 -2.75
N LEU A 20 35.62 17.58 -4.06
CA LEU A 20 34.25 17.67 -4.59
C LEU A 20 33.47 16.38 -4.38
N ALA A 21 34.08 15.22 -4.61
CA ALA A 21 33.45 13.92 -4.36
C ALA A 21 33.11 13.74 -2.88
N LEU A 22 34.03 14.05 -1.96
CA LEU A 22 33.80 13.96 -0.52
C LEU A 22 32.73 14.93 -0.03
N LYS A 23 32.61 16.11 -0.64
CA LYS A 23 31.55 17.10 -0.32
C LYS A 23 30.18 16.70 -0.89
N ALA A 24 30.15 16.04 -2.05
CA ALA A 24 28.92 15.54 -2.67
C ALA A 24 28.45 14.21 -2.08
N LEU A 25 29.35 13.39 -1.53
CA LEU A 25 29.07 12.09 -0.91
C LEU A 25 27.89 12.12 0.10
N PRO A 26 27.85 13.03 1.09
CA PRO A 26 26.74 13.07 2.04
C PRO A 26 25.41 13.49 1.39
N TRP A 27 25.46 14.34 0.35
CA TRP A 27 24.27 14.73 -0.41
C TRP A 27 23.71 13.56 -1.22
N VAL A 28 24.57 12.85 -1.95
CA VAL A 28 24.17 11.65 -2.70
C VAL A 28 23.62 10.58 -1.76
N GLY A 29 24.28 10.36 -0.62
CA GLY A 29 23.80 9.44 0.42
C GLY A 29 22.43 9.85 0.97
N SER A 30 22.21 11.13 1.21
CA SER A 30 20.92 11.64 1.70
C SER A 30 19.79 11.48 0.68
N VAL A 31 20.06 11.77 -0.59
CA VAL A 31 19.09 11.58 -1.68
C VAL A 31 18.73 10.10 -1.84
N LEU A 32 19.73 9.20 -1.81
CA LEU A 32 19.50 7.76 -1.86
C LEU A 32 18.68 7.27 -0.66
N ALA A 33 19.01 7.71 0.55
CA ALA A 33 18.25 7.36 1.75
C ALA A 33 16.80 7.84 1.66
N ALA A 34 16.57 9.09 1.23
CA ALA A 34 15.23 9.63 1.05
C ALA A 34 14.42 8.86 0.00
N ALA A 35 15.04 8.54 -1.15
CA ALA A 35 14.41 7.74 -2.20
C ALA A 35 14.00 6.35 -1.68
N LEU A 36 14.85 5.73 -0.86
CA LEU A 36 14.60 4.41 -0.29
C LEU A 36 13.44 4.44 0.71
N VAL A 37 13.36 5.47 1.56
CA VAL A 37 12.22 5.67 2.48
C VAL A 37 10.91 5.87 1.71
N ILE A 38 10.92 6.67 0.65
CA ILE A 38 9.73 6.89 -0.20
C ILE A 38 9.28 5.58 -0.85
N ALA A 39 10.22 4.83 -1.43
CA ALA A 39 9.92 3.54 -2.07
C ALA A 39 9.31 2.55 -1.07
N LEU A 40 9.88 2.45 0.14
CA LEU A 40 9.34 1.58 1.20
C LEU A 40 7.97 2.03 1.69
N ALA A 41 7.71 3.34 1.78
CA ALA A 41 6.41 3.87 2.17
C ALA A 41 5.32 3.49 1.14
N ILE A 42 5.61 3.63 -0.16
CA ILE A 42 4.69 3.25 -1.24
C ILE A 42 4.44 1.73 -1.20
N TRP A 43 5.51 0.93 -1.16
CA TRP A 43 5.40 -0.53 -1.16
C TRP A 43 4.68 -1.07 0.08
N GLY A 44 4.94 -0.48 1.25
CA GLY A 44 4.26 -0.85 2.50
C GLY A 44 2.77 -0.55 2.45
N TYR A 45 2.39 0.61 1.90
CA TYR A 45 0.99 1.00 1.74
C TYR A 45 0.24 0.07 0.78
N GLU A 46 0.84 -0.24 -0.37
CA GLU A 46 0.27 -1.21 -1.33
C GLU A 46 0.14 -2.60 -0.69
N THR A 47 1.19 -3.12 -0.07
CA THR A 47 1.18 -4.46 0.53
C THR A 47 0.10 -4.60 1.61
N TYR A 48 -0.12 -3.57 2.42
CA TYR A 48 -1.17 -3.55 3.43
C TYR A 48 -2.57 -3.56 2.80
N GLN A 49 -2.78 -2.78 1.75
CA GLN A 49 -4.02 -2.76 0.97
C GLN A 49 -4.29 -4.11 0.29
N THR A 50 -3.31 -4.71 -0.36
CA THR A 50 -3.48 -5.97 -1.11
C THR A 50 -3.85 -7.13 -0.18
N LYS A 51 -3.17 -7.25 0.98
CA LYS A 51 -3.48 -8.29 1.97
C LYS A 51 -4.88 -8.15 2.57
N THR A 52 -5.30 -6.91 2.83
CA THR A 52 -6.64 -6.62 3.38
C THR A 52 -7.73 -6.91 2.34
N THR A 53 -7.47 -6.58 1.09
CA THR A 53 -8.38 -6.78 -0.05
C THR A 53 -8.57 -8.26 -0.37
N ALA A 54 -7.50 -9.06 -0.38
CA ALA A 54 -7.59 -10.50 -0.63
C ALA A 54 -8.46 -11.23 0.41
N LYS A 55 -8.28 -10.92 1.70
CA LYS A 55 -9.11 -11.48 2.78
C LYS A 55 -10.57 -11.06 2.67
N ALA A 56 -10.82 -9.78 2.39
CA ALA A 56 -12.17 -9.26 2.23
C ALA A 56 -12.89 -9.87 1.03
N SER A 57 -12.17 -10.11 -0.08
CA SER A 57 -12.72 -10.77 -1.28
C SER A 57 -13.18 -12.20 -1.01
N GLU A 58 -12.37 -12.98 -0.29
CA GLU A 58 -12.70 -14.36 0.08
C GLU A 58 -13.96 -14.41 0.95
N GLN A 59 -14.00 -13.60 2.01
CA GLN A 59 -15.17 -13.51 2.90
C GLN A 59 -16.42 -13.02 2.16
N TYR A 60 -16.26 -12.09 1.21
CA TYR A 60 -17.35 -11.60 0.37
C TYR A 60 -17.90 -12.68 -0.56
N SER A 61 -17.04 -13.49 -1.18
CA SER A 61 -17.45 -14.65 -1.97
C SER A 61 -18.31 -15.60 -1.14
N GLN A 62 -17.87 -15.96 0.06
CA GLN A 62 -18.62 -16.85 0.95
C GLN A 62 -20.00 -16.27 1.31
N ALA A 63 -20.08 -14.94 1.52
CA ALA A 63 -21.34 -14.26 1.77
C ALA A 63 -22.30 -14.33 0.57
N ILE A 64 -21.79 -14.16 -0.65
CA ILE A 64 -22.56 -14.27 -1.90
C ILE A 64 -23.02 -15.71 -2.13
N ASP A 65 -22.20 -16.71 -1.80
CA ASP A 65 -22.58 -18.12 -1.90
C ASP A 65 -23.69 -18.47 -0.91
N ALA A 66 -23.60 -17.99 0.34
CA ALA A 66 -24.67 -18.13 1.33
C ALA A 66 -25.96 -17.44 0.86
N PHE A 67 -25.85 -16.25 0.29
CA PHE A 67 -26.99 -15.50 -0.26
C PHE A 67 -27.66 -16.24 -1.43
N SER A 68 -26.86 -16.72 -2.37
CA SER A 68 -27.32 -17.49 -3.55
C SER A 68 -27.94 -18.83 -3.16
N ALA A 69 -27.46 -19.45 -2.08
CA ALA A 69 -28.03 -20.66 -1.50
C ALA A 69 -29.33 -20.41 -0.70
N GLY A 70 -29.83 -19.17 -0.64
CA GLY A 70 -31.04 -18.82 0.11
C GLY A 70 -30.85 -18.75 1.63
N ARG A 71 -29.61 -18.87 2.14
CA ARG A 71 -29.27 -18.82 3.56
C ARG A 71 -29.11 -17.35 3.99
N THR A 72 -30.22 -16.60 3.98
CA THR A 72 -30.25 -15.15 4.18
C THR A 72 -29.72 -14.69 5.54
N ASP A 73 -29.95 -15.45 6.61
CA ASP A 73 -29.42 -15.13 7.95
C ASP A 73 -27.89 -15.33 8.02
N GLU A 74 -27.38 -16.38 7.38
CA GLU A 74 -25.94 -16.62 7.28
C GLU A 74 -25.27 -15.56 6.39
N ALA A 75 -25.91 -15.19 5.29
CA ALA A 75 -25.47 -14.11 4.41
C ALA A 75 -25.43 -12.76 5.15
N ASP A 76 -26.45 -12.39 5.93
CA ASP A 76 -26.47 -11.15 6.72
C ASP A 76 -25.30 -11.09 7.72
N ARG A 77 -24.99 -12.21 8.38
CA ARG A 77 -23.83 -12.31 9.27
C ARG A 77 -22.51 -12.15 8.52
N LEU A 78 -22.32 -12.87 7.42
CA LEU A 78 -21.09 -12.84 6.63
C LEU A 78 -20.86 -11.48 5.98
N PHE A 79 -21.90 -10.84 5.43
CA PHE A 79 -21.82 -9.45 4.95
C PHE A 79 -21.50 -8.47 6.09
N GLY A 80 -22.04 -8.68 7.29
CA GLY A 80 -21.69 -7.88 8.47
C GLY A 80 -20.23 -8.03 8.90
N GLU A 81 -19.62 -9.20 8.69
CA GLU A 81 -18.19 -9.43 8.92
C GLU A 81 -17.33 -8.76 7.84
N VAL A 82 -17.71 -8.85 6.56
CA VAL A 82 -17.03 -8.15 5.45
C VAL A 82 -17.14 -6.63 5.60
N ALA A 83 -18.28 -6.12 6.09
CA ALA A 83 -18.48 -4.70 6.38
C ALA A 83 -17.49 -4.17 7.42
N LYS A 84 -17.08 -5.03 8.37
CA LYS A 84 -16.06 -4.72 9.39
C LYS A 84 -14.64 -4.97 8.90
N SER A 85 -14.46 -5.55 7.71
CA SER A 85 -13.13 -5.72 7.12
C SER A 85 -12.50 -4.36 6.80
N GLY A 86 -11.18 -4.25 6.91
CA GLY A 86 -10.46 -3.00 6.66
C GLY A 86 -10.47 -2.52 5.20
N SER A 87 -11.12 -3.23 4.27
CA SER A 87 -11.22 -2.82 2.87
C SER A 87 -12.45 -1.95 2.65
N LYS A 88 -12.22 -0.67 2.35
CA LYS A 88 -13.30 0.31 2.13
C LYS A 88 -14.23 -0.08 0.98
N ALA A 89 -13.69 -0.65 -0.10
CA ALA A 89 -14.47 -1.06 -1.27
C ALA A 89 -15.44 -2.21 -0.92
N TYR A 90 -14.94 -3.31 -0.37
CA TYR A 90 -15.77 -4.45 0.02
C TYR A 90 -16.72 -4.13 1.17
N SER A 91 -16.31 -3.27 2.10
CA SER A 91 -17.18 -2.82 3.20
C SER A 91 -18.45 -2.15 2.67
N SER A 92 -18.31 -1.25 1.68
CA SER A 92 -19.46 -0.58 1.06
C SER A 92 -20.40 -1.53 0.32
N LEU A 93 -19.85 -2.49 -0.43
CA LEU A 93 -20.64 -3.50 -1.15
C LEU A 93 -21.38 -4.43 -0.20
N ALA A 94 -20.72 -4.88 0.87
CA ALA A 94 -21.31 -5.74 1.87
C ALA A 94 -22.47 -5.05 2.58
N LEU A 95 -22.34 -3.77 2.95
CA LEU A 95 -23.42 -2.99 3.54
C LEU A 95 -24.62 -2.85 2.59
N GLN A 96 -24.38 -2.68 1.29
CA GLN A 96 -25.46 -2.60 0.29
C GLN A 96 -26.25 -3.92 0.20
N HIS A 97 -25.55 -5.06 0.11
CA HIS A 97 -26.18 -6.38 0.13
C HIS A 97 -26.94 -6.64 1.43
N GLN A 98 -26.34 -6.28 2.56
CA GLN A 98 -26.96 -6.40 3.88
C GLN A 98 -28.25 -5.57 3.98
N GLY A 99 -28.23 -4.34 3.46
CA GLY A 99 -29.41 -3.49 3.36
C GLY A 99 -30.51 -4.13 2.52
N GLY A 100 -30.16 -4.71 1.36
CA GLY A 100 -31.08 -5.45 0.50
C GLY A 100 -31.73 -6.64 1.20
N ILE A 101 -30.95 -7.43 1.93
CA ILE A 101 -31.44 -8.57 2.73
C ILE A 101 -32.44 -8.09 3.80
N LYS A 102 -32.10 -7.02 4.54
CA LYS A 102 -32.98 -6.48 5.60
C LYS A 102 -34.26 -5.87 5.04
N LEU A 103 -34.18 -5.21 3.88
CA LEU A 103 -35.34 -4.68 3.15
C LEU A 103 -36.27 -5.82 2.71
N ALA A 104 -35.72 -6.87 2.10
CA ALA A 104 -36.48 -8.04 1.67
C ALA A 104 -37.12 -8.79 2.85
N ALA A 105 -36.43 -8.84 4.00
CA ALA A 105 -36.94 -9.44 5.22
C ALA A 105 -37.98 -8.58 5.96
N GLY A 106 -38.35 -7.39 5.45
CA GLY A 106 -39.26 -6.47 6.13
C GLY A 106 -38.70 -5.90 7.44
N LYS A 107 -37.40 -6.05 7.68
CA LYS A 107 -36.67 -5.56 8.87
C LYS A 107 -36.22 -4.10 8.68
N THR A 108 -37.03 -3.27 8.03
CA THR A 108 -36.80 -1.83 7.98
C THR A 108 -37.24 -1.20 9.30
N PRO A 109 -36.46 -0.27 9.87
CA PRO A 109 -36.95 0.54 10.97
C PRO A 109 -38.17 1.32 10.45
N ARG A 110 -39.38 0.91 10.87
CA ARG A 110 -40.54 1.78 10.77
C ARG A 110 -40.22 3.00 11.63
N ARG A 111 -40.20 4.18 11.00
CA ARG A 111 -40.14 5.46 11.71
C ARG A 111 -41.34 5.62 12.64
#